data_AF-A0A2V7YRB9-F1
#
_entry.id   AF-A0A2V7YRB9-F1
#
_cell.length_a   1.000
_cell.length_b   1.000
_cell.length_c   1.000
_cell.angle_alpha   90.00
_cell.angle_beta   90.00
_cell.angle_gamma   90.00
#
_symmetry.space_group_name_H-M   'P 1'
#
loop_
_entity.id
_entity.type
_entity.pdbx_description
1 polymer ?
#
loop_
_entity_poly.entity_id
_entity_poly.type
_entity_poly.pdbx_seq_one_letter_code
_entity_poly.pdbx_strand_id
1 'polypeptide(L)'
;MAMFTNLGRTLGLLRELRGKSQARVAREAGIGKSQLSKYENGKELPKLDSLEKVLIALKVSYFEFFYTLHLVDRRASELEPAGNGDGGEAAPLTLPSFTPGNTLLDDTTDQAFSQVFTDLLLLYRRVFEQMVLPPGPSNGPAGQRPDGLSAPG
;
A
#
# COMPACT_ATOMS: atom_id res chain seq x y z
N MET A 1 17.58 6.34 7.40
CA MET A 1 16.16 6.68 7.65
C MET A 1 15.55 5.65 8.58
N ALA A 2 14.76 6.06 9.57
CA ALA A 2 14.03 5.13 10.42
C ALA A 2 12.81 4.57 9.66
N MET A 3 12.49 3.29 9.84
CA MET A 3 11.39 2.57 9.15
C MET A 3 10.00 3.18 9.34
N PHE A 4 9.83 4.12 10.28
CA PHE A 4 8.53 4.66 10.68
C PHE A 4 8.38 6.17 10.48
N THR A 5 9.30 6.81 9.77
CA THR A 5 9.26 8.27 9.54
C THR A 5 7.95 8.73 8.91
N ASN A 6 7.42 8.00 7.92
CA ASN A 6 6.16 8.36 7.25
C ASN A 6 4.93 7.58 7.76
N LEU A 7 5.02 6.91 8.91
CA LEU A 7 3.90 6.11 9.45
C LEU A 7 2.65 6.98 9.66
N GLY A 8 2.81 8.11 10.37
CA GLY A 8 1.73 9.05 10.64
C GLY A 8 1.10 9.60 9.37
N ARG A 9 1.95 10.05 8.44
CA ARG A 9 1.53 10.55 7.13
C ARG A 9 0.73 9.50 6.36
N THR A 10 1.18 8.25 6.37
CA THR A 10 0.49 7.14 5.71
C THR A 10 -0.90 6.90 6.30
N LEU A 11 -1.06 6.97 7.63
CA LEU A 11 -2.37 6.90 8.27
C LEU A 11 -3.30 8.04 7.81
N GLY A 12 -2.78 9.27 7.73
CA GLY A 12 -3.53 10.44 7.27
C GLY A 12 -4.02 10.29 5.82
N LEU A 13 -3.12 9.85 4.92
CA LEU A 13 -3.45 9.62 3.50
C LEU A 13 -4.52 8.55 3.34
N LEU A 14 -4.38 7.41 4.03
CA LEU A 14 -5.39 6.34 4.00
C LEU A 14 -6.72 6.80 4.59
N ARG A 15 -6.70 7.62 5.64
CA ARG A 15 -7.92 8.21 6.21
C ARG A 15 -8.66 9.09 5.20
N GLU A 16 -7.93 9.96 4.51
CA GLU A 16 -8.49 10.86 3.50
C GLU A 16 -9.02 10.09 2.29
N LEU A 17 -8.28 9.08 1.83
CA LEU A 17 -8.72 8.16 0.78
C LEU A 17 -10.03 7.43 1.13
N ARG A 18 -10.26 7.15 2.42
CA ARG A 18 -11.52 6.57 2.91
C ARG A 18 -12.63 7.60 3.16
N GLY A 19 -12.39 8.88 2.89
CA GLY A 19 -13.36 9.97 3.10
C GLY A 19 -13.76 10.15 4.57
N LYS A 20 -12.89 9.80 5.52
CA LYS A 20 -13.19 9.88 6.95
C LYS A 20 -12.52 11.10 7.60
N SER A 21 -13.25 11.77 8.49
CA SER A 21 -12.66 12.80 9.36
C SER A 21 -11.86 12.16 10.50
N GLN A 22 -10.87 12.87 11.06
CA GLN A 22 -10.14 12.41 12.25
C GLN A 22 -11.08 12.11 13.42
N ALA A 23 -12.11 12.93 13.63
CA ALA A 23 -13.08 12.73 14.70
C ALA A 23 -13.85 11.40 14.53
N ARG A 24 -14.22 11.05 13.29
CA ARG A 24 -14.90 9.80 12.97
C ARG A 24 -13.99 8.59 13.25
N VAL A 25 -12.76 8.60 12.74
CA VAL A 25 -11.81 7.49 12.93
C VAL A 25 -11.45 7.34 14.40
N ALA A 26 -11.15 8.43 15.11
CA ALA A 26 -10.81 8.37 16.52
C ALA A 26 -11.93 7.74 17.36
N ARG A 27 -13.19 8.12 17.09
CA ARG A 27 -14.36 7.52 17.74
C ARG A 27 -14.51 6.04 17.41
N GLU A 28 -14.39 5.65 16.13
CA GLU A 28 -14.49 4.25 15.70
C GLU A 28 -13.34 3.39 16.28
N ALA A 29 -12.15 3.95 16.45
CA ALA A 29 -10.98 3.30 17.04
C ALA A 29 -10.95 3.33 18.58
N GLY A 30 -11.87 4.05 19.23
CA GLY A 30 -11.89 4.20 20.69
C GLY A 30 -10.71 4.99 21.25
N ILE A 31 -10.17 5.96 20.50
CA ILE A 31 -9.05 6.83 20.91
C ILE A 31 -9.45 8.31 20.90
N GLY A 32 -8.61 9.17 21.48
CA GLY A 32 -8.84 10.62 21.44
C GLY A 32 -8.56 11.22 20.06
N LYS A 33 -9.39 12.18 19.60
CA LYS A 33 -9.14 12.93 18.34
C LYS A 33 -7.75 13.60 18.34
N SER A 34 -7.36 14.21 19.47
CA SER A 34 -6.04 14.82 19.62
C SER A 34 -4.91 13.79 19.50
N GLN A 35 -5.12 12.58 20.02
CA GLN A 35 -4.16 11.48 19.91
C GLN A 35 -3.99 11.02 18.46
N LEU A 36 -5.09 10.80 17.72
CA LEU A 36 -5.02 10.50 16.30
C LEU A 36 -4.31 11.62 15.51
N SER A 37 -4.58 12.88 15.83
CA SER A 37 -3.90 14.02 15.20
C SER A 37 -2.39 14.02 15.48
N LYS A 38 -1.94 13.66 16.70
CA LYS A 38 -0.52 13.51 17.00
C LYS A 38 0.11 12.37 16.21
N TYR A 39 -0.59 11.25 16.05
CA TYR A 39 -0.16 10.14 15.20
C TYR A 39 0.02 10.59 13.76
N GLU A 40 -1.01 11.18 13.14
CA GLU A 40 -0.98 11.57 11.73
C GLU A 40 0.10 12.61 11.41
N ASN A 41 0.41 13.49 12.35
CA ASN A 41 1.43 14.53 12.21
C ASN A 41 2.85 14.08 12.63
N GLY A 42 3.05 12.80 12.97
CA GLY A 42 4.35 12.27 13.39
C GLY A 42 4.84 12.78 14.74
N LYS A 43 3.99 13.44 15.53
CA LYS A 43 4.34 13.95 16.87
C LYS A 43 4.40 12.84 17.92
N GLU A 44 3.71 11.73 17.68
CA GLU A 44 3.68 10.57 18.56
C GLU A 44 3.57 9.31 17.69
N LEU A 45 4.31 8.26 18.03
CA LEU A 45 4.17 6.96 17.37
C LEU A 45 3.07 6.15 18.09
N PRO A 46 2.11 5.57 17.36
CA PRO A 46 1.13 4.68 17.96
C PRO A 46 1.80 3.40 18.46
N LYS A 47 1.36 2.90 19.62
CA LYS A 47 1.63 1.52 20.03
C LYS A 47 0.93 0.55 19.09
N LEU A 48 1.36 -0.71 19.05
CA LEU A 48 0.77 -1.74 18.18
C LEU A 48 -0.75 -1.86 18.35
N ASP A 49 -1.25 -1.90 19.59
CA ASP A 49 -2.70 -1.93 19.88
C ASP A 49 -3.45 -0.69 19.36
N SER A 50 -2.86 0.51 19.54
CA SER A 50 -3.45 1.75 18.98
C SER A 50 -3.44 1.75 17.45
N LEU A 51 -2.35 1.26 16.84
CA LEU A 51 -2.24 1.16 15.39
C LEU A 51 -3.29 0.20 14.84
N GLU A 52 -3.43 -0.99 15.42
CA GLU A 52 -4.46 -1.98 15.07
C GLU A 52 -5.86 -1.37 15.10
N LYS A 53 -6.24 -0.69 16.20
CA LYS A 53 -7.53 -0.02 16.33
C LYS A 53 -7.78 1.01 15.23
N VAL A 54 -6.77 1.81 14.89
CA VAL A 54 -6.87 2.80 13.82
C VAL A 54 -7.02 2.11 12.46
N LEU A 55 -6.25 1.05 12.17
CA LEU A 55 -6.36 0.31 10.91
C LEU A 55 -7.73 -0.37 10.74
N ILE A 56 -8.26 -0.96 11.81
CA ILE A 56 -9.63 -1.52 11.84
C ILE A 56 -10.65 -0.42 11.54
N ALA A 57 -10.55 0.73 12.22
CA ALA A 57 -11.43 1.87 11.96
C ALA A 57 -11.30 2.38 10.50
N LEU A 58 -10.11 2.32 9.91
CA LEU A 58 -9.89 2.68 8.50
C LEU A 58 -10.33 1.60 7.51
N LYS A 59 -10.64 0.38 7.96
CA LYS A 59 -10.85 -0.79 7.11
C LYS A 59 -9.65 -1.02 6.19
N VAL A 60 -8.45 -1.02 6.77
CA VAL A 60 -7.18 -1.24 6.08
C VAL A 60 -6.52 -2.46 6.68
N SER A 61 -6.02 -3.37 5.83
CA SER A 61 -5.25 -4.53 6.30
C SER A 61 -3.81 -4.15 6.63
N TYR A 62 -3.11 -4.95 7.46
CA TYR A 62 -1.69 -4.73 7.73
C TYR A 62 -0.84 -4.74 6.45
N PHE A 63 -1.12 -5.65 5.52
CA PHE A 63 -0.41 -5.73 4.25
C PHE A 63 -0.56 -4.43 3.44
N GLU A 64 -1.80 -3.96 3.26
CA GLU A 64 -2.09 -2.70 2.58
C GLU A 64 -1.37 -1.53 3.24
N PHE A 65 -1.43 -1.44 4.58
CA PHE A 65 -0.79 -0.38 5.33
C PHE A 65 0.73 -0.35 5.14
N PHE A 66 1.41 -1.47 5.40
CA PHE A 66 2.87 -1.53 5.33
C PHE A 66 3.39 -1.42 3.90
N TYR A 67 2.65 -1.94 2.91
CA TYR A 67 2.99 -1.74 1.50
C TYR A 67 2.87 -0.26 1.11
N THR A 68 1.79 0.41 1.53
CA THR A 68 1.62 1.85 1.29
C THR A 68 2.71 2.66 1.97
N LEU A 69 3.03 2.35 3.23
CA LEU A 69 4.12 3.00 3.98
C LEU A 69 5.45 2.86 3.24
N HIS A 70 5.78 1.64 2.78
CA HIS A 70 6.99 1.39 2.01
C HIS A 70 7.06 2.24 0.73
N LEU A 71 5.96 2.36 -0.01
CA LEU A 71 5.90 3.20 -1.20
C LEU A 71 6.08 4.68 -0.88
N VAL A 72 5.46 5.16 0.20
CA VAL A 72 5.60 6.55 0.66
C VAL A 72 7.04 6.84 1.07
N ASP A 73 7.68 5.93 1.83
CA ASP A 73 9.08 6.07 2.26
C ASP A 73 10.06 6.09 1.06
N ARG A 74 9.84 5.22 0.07
CA ARG A 74 10.67 5.18 -1.14
C ARG A 74 10.54 6.49 -1.92
N ARG A 75 9.32 6.98 -2.11
CA ARG A 75 9.07 8.24 -2.82
C ARG A 75 9.63 9.44 -2.08
N ALA A 76 9.47 9.50 -0.75
CA ALA A 76 10.08 10.56 0.04
C ALA A 76 11.60 10.58 -0.15
N SER A 77 12.24 9.40 -0.09
CA SER A 77 13.70 9.28 -0.24
C SER A 77 14.21 9.66 -1.64
N GLU A 78 13.41 9.44 -2.70
CA GLU A 78 13.74 9.86 -4.08
C GLU A 78 13.61 11.37 -4.29
N LEU A 79 12.76 12.04 -3.50
CA LEU A 79 12.50 13.47 -3.59
C LEU A 79 13.39 14.31 -2.68
N GLU A 80 14.06 13.70 -1.69
CA GLU A 80 15.14 14.35 -0.95
C GLU A 80 16.27 14.66 -1.94
N PRO A 81 16.60 15.95 -2.19
CA PRO A 81 17.67 16.30 -3.11
C PRO A 81 18.97 15.67 -2.59
N ALA A 82 19.66 14.91 -3.44
CA ALA A 82 20.98 14.40 -3.14
C ALA A 82 21.88 15.58 -2.73
N GLY A 83 22.21 15.62 -1.44
CA GLY A 83 22.94 16.65 -0.69
C GLY A 83 23.58 17.80 -1.47
N ASN A 84 23.22 19.02 -1.07
CA ASN A 84 24.24 20.04 -0.83
C ASN A 84 24.10 20.48 0.62
N GLY A 85 25.20 20.34 1.37
CA GLY A 85 25.23 20.57 2.80
C GLY A 85 24.83 21.99 3.16
N ASP A 86 23.71 22.11 3.87
CA ASP A 86 23.56 23.00 5.00
C ASP A 86 22.43 22.43 5.86
N GLY A 87 22.54 22.53 7.18
CA GLY A 87 21.68 21.87 8.17
C GLY A 87 20.27 22.43 8.27
N GLY A 88 19.58 22.64 7.15
CA GLY A 88 18.18 23.01 7.11
C GLY A 88 17.29 21.79 7.29
N GLU A 89 16.39 21.83 8.28
CA GLU A 89 15.34 20.85 8.46
C GLU A 89 14.66 20.54 7.12
N ALA A 90 14.63 19.25 6.75
CA ALA A 90 13.94 18.78 5.55
C ALA A 90 12.51 19.35 5.53
N ALA A 91 12.22 20.23 4.58
CA ALA A 91 10.89 20.82 4.46
C ALA A 91 9.92 19.66 4.19
N PRO A 92 8.94 19.40 5.09
CA PRO A 92 8.02 18.30 4.89
C PRO A 92 7.31 18.50 3.56
N LEU A 93 7.29 17.44 2.73
CA LEU A 93 6.57 17.37 1.47
C LEU A 93 5.19 18.00 1.63
N THR A 94 5.07 19.26 1.23
CA THR A 94 3.86 20.06 1.38
C THR A 94 2.98 19.63 0.24
N LEU A 95 2.03 18.73 0.51
CA LEU A 95 1.03 18.40 -0.49
C LEU A 95 0.20 19.67 -0.73
N PRO A 96 -0.12 19.99 -1.99
CA PRO A 96 -1.18 20.97 -2.25
C PRO A 96 -2.44 20.51 -1.50
N SER A 97 -3.11 21.44 -0.83
CA SER A 97 -4.34 21.13 -0.10
C SER A 97 -5.37 20.58 -1.09
N PHE A 98 -5.59 19.26 -1.06
CA PHE A 98 -6.67 18.62 -1.81
C PHE A 98 -7.98 19.11 -1.21
N THR A 99 -8.61 20.07 -1.88
CA THR A 99 -9.98 20.46 -1.57
C THR A 99 -10.90 19.37 -2.15
N PRO A 100 -11.81 18.78 -1.35
CA PRO A 100 -12.78 17.84 -1.88
C PRO A 100 -13.61 18.52 -2.97
N GLY A 101 -13.52 18.05 -4.21
CA GLY A 101 -14.29 18.57 -5.35
C GLY A 101 -13.49 19.27 -6.45
N ASN A 102 -12.21 19.56 -6.26
CA ASN A 102 -11.30 20.01 -7.33
C ASN A 102 -10.24 18.93 -7.57
N THR A 103 -10.55 17.94 -8.39
CA THR A 103 -9.52 17.06 -8.95
C THR A 103 -8.61 17.91 -9.86
N LEU A 104 -7.30 17.83 -9.66
CA LEU A 104 -6.28 18.44 -10.52
C LEU A 104 -6.29 17.85 -11.95
N LEU A 105 -7.03 16.76 -12.14
CA LEU A 105 -7.22 16.00 -13.37
C LEU A 105 -8.71 16.08 -13.76
N ASP A 106 -8.99 16.14 -15.07
CA ASP A 106 -10.35 15.91 -15.56
C ASP A 106 -10.79 14.47 -15.29
N ASP A 107 -12.10 14.22 -15.30
CA ASP A 107 -12.68 12.92 -14.95
C ASP A 107 -12.12 11.77 -15.80
N THR A 108 -11.78 12.06 -17.07
CA THR A 108 -11.23 11.07 -18.01
C THR A 108 -9.80 10.69 -17.61
N THR A 109 -8.98 11.67 -17.23
CA THR A 109 -7.60 11.46 -16.83
C THR A 109 -7.52 10.78 -15.45
N ASP A 110 -8.42 11.13 -14.53
CA ASP A 110 -8.52 10.47 -13.23
C ASP A 110 -8.93 8.99 -13.39
N GLN A 111 -9.86 8.71 -14.30
CA GLN A 111 -10.26 7.34 -14.63
C GLN A 111 -9.12 6.56 -15.29
N ALA A 112 -8.40 7.15 -16.25
CA ALA A 112 -7.25 6.52 -16.90
C ALA A 112 -6.12 6.24 -15.90
N PHE A 113 -5.84 7.17 -14.99
CA PHE A 113 -4.85 7.00 -13.92
C PHE A 113 -5.23 5.83 -13.01
N SER A 114 -6.49 5.77 -12.59
CA SER A 114 -7.03 4.67 -11.76
C SER A 114 -6.93 3.32 -12.49
N GLN A 115 -7.20 3.29 -13.80
CA GLN A 115 -7.11 2.06 -14.60
C GLN A 115 -5.67 1.55 -14.71
N VAL A 116 -4.71 2.43 -15.06
CA VAL A 116 -3.30 2.06 -15.15
C VAL A 116 -2.79 1.51 -13.81
N PHE A 117 -3.17 2.14 -12.71
CA PHE A 117 -2.76 1.69 -11.38
C PHE A 117 -3.36 0.31 -11.04
N THR A 118 -4.62 0.09 -11.38
CA THR A 118 -5.30 -1.21 -11.20
C THR A 118 -4.62 -2.30 -12.01
N ASP A 119 -4.37 -2.05 -13.29
CA ASP A 119 -3.73 -3.01 -14.20
C ASP A 119 -2.32 -3.37 -13.71
N LEU A 120 -1.55 -2.37 -13.29
CA LEU A 120 -0.21 -2.57 -12.74
C LEU A 120 -0.23 -3.47 -11.50
N LEU A 121 -1.14 -3.22 -10.55
CA LEU A 121 -1.25 -4.03 -9.34
C LEU A 121 -1.69 -5.47 -9.64
N LEU A 122 -2.62 -5.67 -10.58
CA LEU A 122 -3.05 -7.00 -11.00
C LEU A 122 -1.92 -7.76 -11.69
N LEU A 123 -1.13 -7.09 -12.52
CA LEU A 123 0.06 -7.67 -13.16
C LEU A 123 1.11 -8.08 -12.12
N TYR A 124 1.41 -7.19 -11.16
CA TYR A 124 2.34 -7.51 -10.07
C TYR A 124 1.87 -8.71 -9.24
N ARG A 125 0.58 -8.75 -8.89
CA ARG A 125 -0.01 -9.88 -8.17
C ARG A 125 0.14 -11.18 -8.96
N ARG A 126 -0.15 -11.17 -10.26
CA ARG A 126 -0.07 -12.35 -11.12
C ARG A 126 1.37 -12.87 -11.23
N VAL A 127 2.34 -11.97 -11.40
CA VAL A 127 3.77 -12.32 -11.42
C VAL A 127 4.21 -12.90 -10.07
N PHE A 128 3.77 -12.28 -8.97
CA PHE A 128 4.07 -12.77 -7.63
C PHE A 128 3.49 -14.18 -7.38
N GLU A 129 2.22 -14.41 -7.74
CA GLU A 129 1.58 -15.72 -7.64
C GLU A 129 2.35 -16.79 -8.43
N GLN A 130 2.85 -16.47 -9.63
CA GLN A 130 3.66 -17.39 -10.45
C GLN A 130 5.05 -17.69 -9.87
N MET A 131 5.66 -16.72 -9.17
CA MET A 131 6.98 -16.91 -8.57
C MET A 131 6.92 -17.61 -7.20
N VAL A 132 5.83 -17.45 -6.45
CA VAL A 132 5.69 -17.97 -5.08
C VAL A 132 4.94 -19.31 -5.02
N LEU A 133 4.02 -19.57 -5.95
CA LEU A 133 3.43 -20.89 -6.14
C LEU A 133 4.09 -21.51 -7.38
N PRO A 134 5.02 -22.47 -7.25
CA PRO A 134 5.51 -23.19 -8.41
C PRO A 134 4.31 -23.84 -9.10
N PRO A 135 4.29 -23.92 -10.45
CA PRO A 135 3.22 -24.63 -11.14
C PRO A 135 3.12 -26.03 -10.53
N GLY A 136 1.96 -26.35 -9.96
CA GLY A 136 1.65 -27.69 -9.48
C GLY A 136 1.95 -28.69 -10.60
N PRO A 137 2.35 -29.94 -10.27
CA PRO A 137 2.84 -30.89 -11.26
C PRO A 137 1.85 -30.94 -12.42
N SER A 138 2.36 -30.59 -13.61
CA SER A 138 1.62 -30.75 -14.85
C SER A 138 1.15 -32.19 -14.89
N ASN A 139 -0.15 -32.43 -14.78
CA ASN A 139 -0.74 -33.70 -15.18
C ASN A 139 -0.57 -33.82 -16.69
N GLY A 140 0.64 -34.18 -17.11
CA GLY A 140 0.89 -34.71 -18.44
C GLY A 140 0.07 -35.99 -18.62
N PRO A 141 -0.40 -36.28 -19.84
CA PRO A 141 -1.30 -37.40 -20.07
C PRO A 141 -0.61 -38.70 -19.64
N ALA A 142 -1.35 -39.48 -18.84
CA ALA A 142 -0.95 -40.77 -18.31
C ALA A 142 -0.37 -41.67 -19.42
N GLY A 143 0.75 -42.32 -19.09
CA GLY A 143 1.56 -43.12 -19.99
C GLY A 143 0.76 -44.07 -20.87
N GLN A 144 1.03 -44.00 -22.17
CA GLN A 144 0.83 -45.14 -23.06
C GLN A 144 1.76 -46.25 -22.60
N ARG A 145 1.17 -47.30 -22.04
CA ARG A 145 1.81 -48.60 -21.86
C ARG A 145 2.16 -49.14 -23.25
N PRO A 146 3.38 -49.65 -23.49
CA PRO A 146 3.60 -50.50 -24.64
C PRO A 146 2.97 -51.86 -24.31
N ASP A 147 1.81 -52.14 -24.89
CA ASP A 147 1.24 -53.48 -24.90
C ASP A 147 2.22 -54.41 -25.61
N GLY A 148 2.61 -55.47 -24.90
CA GLY A 148 3.52 -56.46 -25.38
C GLY A 148 2.91 -57.36 -26.45
N LEU A 149 3.83 -57.88 -27.26
CA LEU A 149 3.82 -59.22 -27.83
C LEU A 149 2.77 -59.52 -28.93
N SER A 150 3.25 -59.57 -30.17
CA SER A 150 2.84 -60.61 -31.12
C SER A 150 4.03 -60.98 -32.00
N ALA A 151 4.49 -62.23 -31.84
CA ALA A 151 5.23 -62.95 -32.87
C ALA A 151 4.32 -63.14 -34.11
N PRO A 152 4.87 -63.41 -35.30
CA PRO A 152 4.99 -64.83 -35.69
C PRO A 152 6.15 -65.16 -36.65
N GLY A 153 6.45 -66.46 -36.79
CA GLY A 153 7.16 -67.04 -37.95
C GLY A 153 8.42 -67.81 -37.61
#